data_AF-A0A7J4NYB6-F1
#
_entry.id   AF-A0A7J4NYB6-F1
#
_cell.length_a   1.000
_cell.length_b   1.000
_cell.length_c   1.000
_cell.angle_alpha   90.00
_cell.angle_beta   90.00
_cell.angle_gamma   90.00
#
_symmetry.space_group_name_H-M   'P 1'
#
loop_
_entity.id
_entity.type
_entity.pdbx_description
1 polymer ?
#
loop_
_entity_poly.entity_id
_entity_poly.type
_entity_poly.pdbx_seq_one_letter_code
_entity_poly.pdbx_strand_id
1 'polypeptide(L)'
;MKRQRYRVVKEHRASFPYAMLASEGDEVTVGREDPEMPGWYWCKDGRGIEMWVPSTHLAIDGKKGKFTQDYNSTELDAAVGETVQRLGESLGWIECLNGQWRYGWIPLPKLEHLD
;
A
#
# COMPACT_ATOMS: atom_id res chain seq x y z
N MET A 1 -9.89 -16.25 14.17
CA MET A 1 -8.41 -16.17 14.29
C MET A 1 -8.04 -14.76 14.74
N LYS A 2 -7.01 -14.60 15.59
CA LYS A 2 -6.45 -13.28 15.91
C LYS A 2 -5.55 -12.82 14.76
N ARG A 3 -5.67 -11.56 14.35
CA ARG A 3 -4.77 -10.93 13.36
C ARG A 3 -3.38 -10.75 13.99
N GLN A 4 -2.33 -10.89 13.18
CA GLN A 4 -0.97 -10.51 13.57
C GLN A 4 -0.95 -9.01 13.90
N ARG A 5 -0.15 -8.62 14.89
CA ARG A 5 -0.01 -7.23 15.33
C ARG A 5 1.42 -6.76 15.17
N TYR A 6 1.58 -5.48 14.93
CA TYR A 6 2.88 -4.84 14.82
C TYR A 6 2.91 -3.57 15.66
N ARG A 7 4.07 -3.27 16.23
CA ARG A 7 4.38 -1.99 16.86
C ARG A 7 5.15 -1.11 15.88
N VAL A 8 4.76 0.15 15.79
CA VAL A 8 5.50 1.16 15.04
C VAL A 8 6.77 1.52 15.81
N VAL A 9 7.93 1.27 15.20
CA VAL A 9 9.25 1.56 15.79
C VAL A 9 9.91 2.79 15.16
N LYS A 10 9.38 3.26 14.03
CA LYS A 10 9.78 4.52 13.38
C LYS A 10 8.55 5.23 12.84
N GLU A 11 8.47 6.55 13.01
CA GLU A 11 7.34 7.35 12.52
C GLU A 11 7.12 7.13 11.01
N HIS A 12 5.85 6.96 10.64
CA HIS A 12 5.40 7.00 9.26
C HIS A 12 4.46 8.18 9.07
N ARG A 13 4.76 8.96 8.03
CA ARG A 13 3.83 9.91 7.46
C ARG A 13 3.51 9.47 6.06
N ALA A 14 2.25 9.60 5.67
CA ALA A 14 1.79 9.34 4.33
C ALA A 14 2.52 10.26 3.34
N SER A 15 3.01 9.68 2.26
CA SER A 15 3.71 10.41 1.21
C SER A 15 2.78 11.34 0.43
N PHE A 16 1.48 11.02 0.40
CA PHE A 16 0.46 11.76 -0.33
C PHE A 16 -0.80 11.97 0.52
N PRO A 17 -1.48 13.12 0.40
CA PRO A 17 -2.72 13.39 1.11
C PRO A 17 -3.97 12.80 0.42
N TYR A 18 -3.78 12.06 -0.67
CA TYR A 18 -4.83 11.43 -1.47
C TYR A 18 -4.42 9.99 -1.82
N ALA A 19 -5.39 9.18 -2.24
CA ALA A 19 -5.18 7.80 -2.60
C ALA A 19 -5.87 7.44 -3.93
N MET A 20 -5.34 6.39 -4.58
CA MET A 20 -6.04 5.68 -5.63
C MET A 20 -6.87 4.56 -4.99
N LEU A 21 -8.17 4.58 -5.26
CA LEU A 21 -9.09 3.49 -4.96
C LEU A 21 -9.46 2.80 -6.28
N ALA A 22 -9.22 1.49 -6.34
CA ALA A 22 -9.50 0.66 -7.49
C ALA A 22 -10.19 -0.63 -7.05
N SER A 23 -11.12 -1.10 -7.88
CA SER A 23 -11.71 -2.43 -7.75
C SER A 23 -10.94 -3.43 -8.63
N GLU A 24 -11.08 -4.72 -8.33
CA GLU A 24 -10.63 -5.76 -9.25
C GLU A 24 -11.16 -5.50 -10.67
N GLY A 25 -10.25 -5.50 -11.63
CA GLY A 25 -10.53 -5.32 -13.03
C GLY A 25 -10.46 -3.89 -13.56
N ASP A 26 -10.32 -2.89 -12.68
CA ASP A 26 -10.06 -1.51 -13.10
C ASP A 26 -8.71 -1.41 -13.85
N GLU A 27 -8.64 -0.49 -14.82
CA GLU A 27 -7.46 -0.30 -15.66
C GLU A 27 -6.66 0.96 -15.29
N VAL A 28 -5.35 0.86 -15.45
CA VAL A 28 -4.39 1.97 -15.29
C VAL A 28 -3.39 2.01 -16.44
N THR A 29 -2.85 3.19 -16.70
CA THR A 29 -1.60 3.30 -17.46
C THR A 29 -0.43 3.03 -16.52
N VAL A 30 0.41 2.05 -16.86
CA VAL A 30 1.64 1.71 -16.11
C VAL A 30 2.78 2.59 -16.61
N GLY A 31 3.39 3.33 -15.69
CA GLY A 31 4.54 4.18 -15.92
C GLY A 31 5.86 3.53 -15.50
N ARG A 32 6.75 4.34 -14.91
CA ARG A 32 8.07 3.88 -14.47
C ARG A 32 7.96 2.94 -13.26
N GLU A 33 8.86 1.97 -13.20
CA GLU A 33 9.15 1.24 -11.96
C GLU A 33 9.97 2.12 -11.02
N ASP A 34 9.77 1.97 -9.73
CA ASP A 34 10.60 2.62 -8.71
C ASP A 34 12.00 1.94 -8.68
N PRO A 35 13.10 2.70 -8.88
CA PRO A 35 14.44 2.13 -8.89
C PRO A 35 14.94 1.69 -7.51
N GLU A 36 14.36 2.21 -6.42
CA GLU A 36 14.72 1.88 -5.04
C GLU A 36 13.76 0.83 -4.45
N MET A 37 12.56 0.70 -5.01
CA MET A 37 11.55 -0.26 -4.60
C MET A 37 11.05 -1.13 -5.78
N PRO A 38 11.84 -2.14 -6.20
CA PRO A 38 11.46 -3.01 -7.31
C PRO A 38 10.06 -3.63 -7.15
N GLY A 39 9.32 -3.66 -8.26
CA GLY A 39 7.93 -4.09 -8.33
C GLY A 39 6.90 -3.00 -8.04
N TRP A 40 7.28 -1.80 -7.62
CA TRP A 40 6.35 -0.68 -7.50
C TRP A 40 6.33 0.15 -8.78
N TYR A 41 5.15 0.41 -9.33
CA TYR A 41 4.98 1.14 -10.58
C TYR A 41 4.19 2.43 -10.37
N TRP A 42 4.64 3.52 -11.00
CA TRP A 42 3.91 4.80 -11.01
C TRP A 42 2.78 4.70 -12.03
N CYS A 43 1.57 4.47 -11.54
CA CYS A 43 0.39 4.21 -12.38
C CYS A 43 -0.55 5.41 -12.40
N LYS A 44 -1.28 5.58 -13.50
CA LYS A 44 -2.32 6.61 -13.66
C LYS A 44 -3.67 5.99 -13.98
N ASP A 45 -4.70 6.31 -13.20
CA ASP A 45 -6.07 5.85 -13.46
C ASP A 45 -6.81 6.71 -14.49
N GLY A 46 -8.02 6.28 -14.88
CA GLY A 46 -8.88 7.01 -15.83
C GLY A 46 -9.37 8.38 -15.32
N ARG A 47 -9.25 8.67 -14.02
CA ARG A 47 -9.57 9.98 -13.41
C ARG A 47 -8.36 10.91 -13.41
N GLY A 48 -7.19 10.40 -13.78
CA GLY A 48 -5.94 11.12 -13.80
C GLY A 48 -5.19 11.13 -12.47
N ILE A 49 -5.61 10.34 -11.48
CA ILE A 49 -4.87 10.13 -10.23
C ILE A 49 -3.65 9.29 -10.55
N GLU A 50 -2.48 9.77 -10.16
CA GLU A 50 -1.24 9.02 -10.27
C GLU A 50 -0.84 8.52 -8.88
N MET A 51 -0.53 7.22 -8.74
CA MET A 51 -0.07 6.61 -7.49
C MET A 51 0.85 5.42 -7.73
N TRP A 52 1.66 5.12 -6.72
CA TRP A 52 2.42 3.89 -6.66
C TRP A 52 1.49 2.69 -6.48
N VAL A 53 1.62 1.71 -7.36
CA VAL A 53 0.87 0.45 -7.31
C VAL A 53 1.86 -0.72 -7.33
N PRO A 54 1.75 -1.66 -6.40
CA PRO A 54 2.63 -2.83 -6.40
C PRO A 54 2.22 -3.80 -7.51
N SER A 55 3.20 -4.43 -8.14
CA SER A 55 3.01 -5.40 -9.23
C SER A 55 2.18 -6.61 -8.82
N THR A 56 2.17 -6.96 -7.53
CA THR A 56 1.33 -8.01 -6.95
C THR A 56 -0.16 -7.73 -7.06
N HIS A 57 -0.56 -6.49 -7.37
CA HIS A 57 -1.96 -6.08 -7.56
C HIS A 57 -2.29 -5.83 -9.02
N LEU A 58 -1.35 -6.04 -9.95
CA LEU A 58 -1.52 -5.74 -11.37
C LEU A 58 -1.18 -6.93 -12.27
N ALA A 59 -2.03 -7.16 -13.26
CA ALA A 59 -1.64 -7.82 -14.50
C ALA A 59 -1.12 -6.74 -15.45
N ILE A 60 0.17 -6.80 -15.80
CA ILE A 60 0.85 -5.79 -16.62
C ILE A 60 1.08 -6.33 -18.04
N ASP A 61 0.67 -5.55 -19.04
CA ASP A 61 0.97 -5.76 -20.46
C ASP A 61 1.49 -4.44 -21.07
N GLY A 62 2.82 -4.33 -21.17
CA GLY A 62 3.50 -3.11 -21.62
C GLY A 62 3.17 -1.91 -20.72
N LYS A 63 2.45 -0.93 -21.27
CA LYS A 63 2.01 0.28 -20.55
C LYS A 63 0.59 0.19 -19.98
N LYS A 64 -0.05 -0.98 -20.08
CA LYS A 64 -1.39 -1.21 -19.54
C LYS A 64 -1.29 -2.08 -18.30
N GLY A 65 -2.04 -1.71 -17.27
CA GLY A 65 -2.18 -2.49 -16.04
C GLY A 65 -3.66 -2.71 -15.78
N LYS A 66 -4.01 -3.91 -15.32
CA LYS A 66 -5.34 -4.23 -14.82
C LYS A 66 -5.22 -4.72 -13.40
N PHE A 67 -6.01 -4.16 -12.48
CA PHE A 67 -6.05 -4.62 -11.10
C PHE A 67 -6.55 -6.06 -11.03
N THR A 68 -5.84 -6.93 -10.31
CA THR A 68 -6.22 -8.34 -10.11
C THR A 68 -6.93 -8.58 -8.78
N GLN A 69 -7.09 -7.53 -7.99
CA GLN A 69 -7.81 -7.48 -6.72
C GLN A 69 -8.09 -6.01 -6.39
N ASP A 70 -8.98 -5.75 -5.43
CA ASP A 70 -9.23 -4.41 -4.93
C ASP A 70 -7.93 -3.80 -4.36
N TYR A 71 -7.76 -2.49 -4.54
CA TYR A 71 -6.59 -1.78 -4.06
C TYR A 71 -6.94 -0.39 -3.53
N ASN A 72 -6.34 -0.05 -2.40
CA ASN A 72 -6.40 1.28 -1.80
C ASN A 72 -4.97 1.72 -1.45
N SER A 73 -4.45 2.72 -2.14
CA SER A 73 -3.07 3.19 -1.95
C SER A 73 -2.88 4.09 -0.72
N THR A 74 -3.86 4.20 0.18
CA THR A 74 -3.77 5.05 1.38
C THR A 74 -2.63 4.60 2.28
N GLU A 75 -1.64 5.46 2.52
CA GLU A 75 -0.63 5.28 3.56
C GLU A 75 -1.19 5.74 4.92
N LEU A 76 -0.79 5.06 6.00
CA LEU A 76 -1.26 5.39 7.34
C LEU A 76 -0.22 6.23 8.09
N ASP A 77 -0.61 7.44 8.49
CA ASP A 77 0.13 8.20 9.50
C ASP A 77 0.18 7.41 10.81
N ALA A 78 1.38 7.19 11.34
CA ALA A 78 1.57 6.43 12.57
C ALA A 78 2.80 6.91 13.36
N ALA A 79 2.58 7.18 14.64
CA ALA A 79 3.60 7.55 15.61
C ALA A 79 4.28 6.31 16.22
N VAL A 80 5.50 6.49 16.70
CA VAL A 80 6.25 5.44 17.40
C VAL A 80 5.49 4.97 18.63
N GLY A 81 5.41 3.66 18.83
CA GLY A 81 4.69 3.01 19.92
C GLY A 81 3.24 2.65 19.59
N GLU A 82 2.65 3.19 18.52
CA GLU A 82 1.34 2.76 18.06
C GLU A 82 1.34 1.29 17.67
N THR A 83 0.19 0.63 17.86
CA THR A 83 -0.02 -0.77 17.46
C THR A 83 -1.01 -0.83 16.30
N VAL A 84 -0.67 -1.62 15.29
CA VAL A 84 -1.53 -1.88 14.12
C VAL A 84 -1.82 -3.36 13.96
N GLN A 85 -2.98 -3.68 13.40
CA GLN A 85 -3.39 -5.04 13.07
C GLN A 85 -3.21 -5.29 11.58
N ARG A 86 -2.52 -6.38 11.22
CA ARG A 86 -2.26 -6.73 9.81
C ARG A 86 -3.54 -7.21 9.11
N LEU A 87 -3.75 -6.67 7.92
CA LEU A 87 -4.75 -7.12 6.94
C LEU A 87 -4.09 -7.96 5.85
N GLY A 88 -2.92 -7.53 5.38
CA GLY A 88 -2.18 -8.14 4.29
C GLY A 88 -0.74 -7.61 4.23
N GLU A 89 -0.06 -7.93 3.13
CA GLU A 89 1.29 -7.46 2.86
C GLU A 89 1.57 -7.48 1.36
N SER A 90 2.35 -6.52 0.90
CA SER A 90 2.81 -6.46 -0.48
C SER A 90 4.15 -5.75 -0.56
N LEU A 91 5.14 -6.40 -1.18
CA LEU A 91 6.45 -5.81 -1.51
C LEU A 91 7.08 -5.02 -0.35
N GLY A 92 7.07 -5.60 0.87
CA GLY A 92 7.65 -4.99 2.06
C GLY A 92 6.81 -3.90 2.71
N TRP A 93 5.53 -3.78 2.36
CA TRP A 93 4.56 -2.91 3.02
C TRP A 93 3.45 -3.72 3.67
N ILE A 94 3.06 -3.34 4.88
CA ILE A 94 1.99 -3.96 5.64
C ILE A 94 0.71 -3.14 5.46
N GLU A 95 -0.32 -3.80 4.95
CA GLU A 95 -1.69 -3.28 4.97
C GLU A 95 -2.27 -3.48 6.36
N CYS A 96 -2.80 -2.44 7.00
CA CYS A 96 -3.19 -2.53 8.39
C CYS A 96 -4.34 -1.61 8.82
N LEU A 97 -4.82 -1.86 10.04
CA LEU A 97 -5.73 -0.99 10.80
C LEU A 97 -5.06 -0.58 12.12
N ASN A 98 -5.09 0.70 12.49
CA ASN A 98 -4.68 1.12 13.82
C ASN A 98 -5.79 0.92 14.88
N GLY A 99 -5.53 1.33 16.12
CA GLY A 99 -6.46 1.23 17.24
C GLY A 99 -7.78 2.02 17.07
N GLN A 100 -7.83 2.95 16.13
CA GLN A 100 -9.01 3.76 15.77
C GLN A 100 -9.66 3.27 14.46
N TRP A 101 -9.32 2.07 14.00
CA TRP A 101 -9.84 1.47 12.76
C TRP A 101 -9.54 2.28 11.50
N ARG A 102 -8.49 3.10 11.52
CA ARG A 102 -8.00 3.78 10.31
C ARG A 102 -7.16 2.81 9.51
N TYR A 103 -7.47 2.74 8.22
CA TYR A 103 -6.79 1.91 7.23
C TYR A 103 -5.55 2.60 6.67
N GLY A 104 -4.53 1.81 6.38
CA GLY A 104 -3.52 2.18 5.40
C GLY A 104 -2.30 1.28 5.41
N TRP A 105 -1.34 1.64 4.57
CA TRP A 105 -0.07 0.94 4.42
C TRP A 105 1.01 1.57 5.28
N ILE A 106 1.89 0.74 5.84
CA ILE A 106 3.12 1.17 6.53
C ILE A 106 4.29 0.30 6.03
N PRO A 107 5.46 0.86 5.72
CA PRO A 107 6.64 0.07 5.36
C PRO A 107 7.04 -0.87 6.49
N LEU A 108 7.25 -2.15 6.16
CA LEU A 108 7.67 -3.19 7.11
C LEU A 108 8.92 -2.80 7.92
N PRO A 109 9.96 -2.11 7.37
CA PRO A 109 11.11 -1.67 8.17
C PRO A 109 10.79 -0.66 9.28
N LYS A 110 9.59 -0.08 9.29
CA LYS A 110 9.12 0.82 10.37
C LYS A 110 8.31 0.09 11.44
N LEU A 111 8.15 -1.22 11.29
CA LEU A 111 7.31 -2.06 12.13
C LEU A 111 8.13 -3.18 12.79
N GLU A 112 7.68 -3.58 13.97
CA GLU A 112 8.17 -4.75 14.70
C GLU A 112 6.99 -5.67 15.00
N HIS A 113 7.11 -6.97 14.69
CA HIS A 113 6.06 -7.95 14.99
C HIS A 113 5.88 -8.09 16.51
N LEU A 114 4.62 -8.15 16.95
CA LEU A 114 4.26 -8.41 18.33
C LEU A 114 3.73 -9.84 18.45
N ASP A 115 4.41 -10.65 19.26
CA ASP A 115 4.00 -12.02 19.59
C ASP A 115 2.69 -12.08 20.39
#